data_AF-A0A524ABF9-F1
#
_entry.id   AF-A0A524ABF9-F1
#
_cell.length_a   1.000
_cell.length_b   1.000
_cell.length_c   1.000
_cell.angle_alpha   90.00
_cell.angle_beta   90.00
_cell.angle_gamma   90.00
#
_symmetry.space_group_name_H-M   'P 1'
#
loop_
_entity.id
_entity.type
_entity.pdbx_description
1 polymer ?
#
loop_
_entity_poly.entity_id
_entity_poly.type
_entity_poly.pdbx_seq_one_letter_code
_entity_poly.pdbx_strand_id
1 'polypeptide(L)'
;METLRLRIKISVLWIFMAVAMSAHSVLAFMEPGAMEELAAMQMGAGMFLFMALFWLIPLIMAFLSLTLKDLADRRANIVLGIVFTVLNIFHLAEHLAQASVHQILIIGSTVVVTALIAWYAWKWPKPEAES
;
A
#
# COMPACT_ATOMS: atom_id res chain seq x y z
N MET A 1 -14.72 11.70 -18.40
CA MET A 1 -13.25 11.87 -18.54
C MET A 1 -12.55 12.06 -17.19
N GLU A 2 -13.09 12.92 -16.30
CA GLU A 2 -12.49 13.20 -15.00
C GLU A 2 -12.48 11.99 -14.03
N THR A 3 -13.60 11.25 -13.97
CA THR A 3 -13.74 10.01 -13.19
C THR A 3 -12.70 8.96 -13.58
N LEU A 4 -12.56 8.65 -14.87
CA LEU A 4 -11.56 7.70 -15.37
C LEU A 4 -10.12 8.14 -15.03
N ARG A 5 -9.82 9.44 -15.12
CA ARG A 5 -8.50 9.97 -14.73
C ARG A 5 -8.22 9.73 -13.24
N LEU A 6 -9.21 9.90 -12.37
CA LEU A 6 -9.09 9.63 -10.95
C LEU A 6 -8.83 8.14 -10.66
N ARG A 7 -9.53 7.26 -11.36
CA ARG A 7 -9.33 5.79 -11.29
C ARG A 7 -7.93 5.37 -11.67
N ILE A 8 -7.43 5.91 -12.78
CA ILE A 8 -6.06 5.65 -13.24
C ILE A 8 -5.05 6.14 -12.20
N LYS A 9 -5.25 7.34 -11.62
CA LYS A 9 -4.37 7.83 -10.54
C LYS A 9 -4.36 6.88 -9.34
N ILE A 10 -5.53 6.44 -8.86
CA ILE A 10 -5.62 5.52 -7.73
C ILE A 10 -4.98 4.16 -8.06
N SER A 11 -5.21 3.62 -9.26
CA SER A 11 -4.59 2.38 -9.72
C SER A 11 -3.07 2.48 -9.77
N VAL A 12 -2.53 3.57 -10.31
CA VAL A 12 -1.09 3.83 -10.33
C VAL A 12 -0.52 3.95 -8.91
N LEU A 13 -1.23 4.59 -7.98
CA LEU A 13 -0.80 4.67 -6.58
C LEU A 13 -0.74 3.30 -5.90
N TRP A 14 -1.67 2.39 -6.20
CA TRP A 14 -1.61 1.02 -5.70
C TRP A 14 -0.42 0.24 -6.29
N ILE A 15 -0.14 0.42 -7.58
CA ILE A 15 1.05 -0.18 -8.21
C ILE A 15 2.32 0.39 -7.59
N PHE A 16 2.39 1.71 -7.39
CA PHE A 16 3.49 2.36 -6.71
C PHE A 16 3.73 1.73 -5.34
N MET A 17 2.67 1.55 -4.55
CA MET A 17 2.76 0.90 -3.24
C MET A 17 3.38 -0.49 -3.33
N ALA A 18 2.90 -1.34 -4.24
CA ALA A 18 3.44 -2.68 -4.42
C ALA A 18 4.93 -2.67 -4.82
N VAL A 19 5.32 -1.76 -5.73
CA VAL A 19 6.72 -1.62 -6.19
C VAL A 19 7.62 -1.09 -5.09
N ALA A 20 7.18 -0.08 -4.33
CA ALA A 20 7.92 0.48 -3.21
C ALA A 20 8.15 -0.57 -2.11
N MET A 21 7.14 -1.39 -1.81
CA MET A 21 7.30 -2.52 -0.88
C MET A 21 8.30 -3.55 -1.38
N SER A 22 8.28 -3.86 -2.69
CA SER A 22 9.31 -4.73 -3.27
C SER A 22 10.71 -4.14 -3.16
N ALA A 23 10.88 -2.85 -3.42
CA ALA A 23 12.17 -2.19 -3.26
C ALA A 23 12.64 -2.21 -1.80
N HIS A 24 11.75 -1.96 -0.84
CA HIS A 24 12.02 -2.08 0.58
C HIS A 24 12.53 -3.48 0.95
N SER A 25 11.81 -4.53 0.55
CA SER A 25 12.21 -5.92 0.84
C SER A 25 13.56 -6.26 0.21
N VAL A 26 13.78 -5.92 -1.06
CA VAL A 26 15.06 -6.18 -1.74
C VAL A 26 16.22 -5.52 -0.99
N LEU A 27 16.07 -4.26 -0.58
CA LEU A 27 17.11 -3.56 0.17
C LEU A 27 17.30 -4.14 1.57
N ALA A 28 16.22 -4.53 2.25
CA ALA A 28 16.30 -5.16 3.57
C ALA A 28 17.11 -6.48 3.52
N PHE A 29 16.93 -7.30 2.48
CA PHE A 29 17.76 -8.50 2.27
C PHE A 29 19.24 -8.21 1.98
N MET A 30 19.57 -6.99 1.52
CA MET A 30 20.94 -6.57 1.25
C MET A 30 21.63 -5.95 2.47
N GLU A 31 20.91 -5.71 3.57
CA GLU A 31 21.49 -5.16 4.78
C GLU A 31 22.39 -6.20 5.49
N PRO A 32 23.53 -5.79 6.08
CA PRO A 32 24.41 -6.70 6.79
C PRO A 32 23.68 -7.40 7.94
N GLY A 33 23.79 -8.73 8.02
CA GLY A 33 23.14 -9.53 9.06
C GLY A 33 21.70 -9.95 8.75
N ALA A 34 21.10 -9.47 7.66
CA ALA A 34 19.71 -9.76 7.33
C ALA A 34 19.43 -11.26 7.15
N MET A 35 20.34 -11.99 6.50
CA MET A 35 20.18 -13.43 6.25
C MET A 35 20.24 -14.24 7.55
N GLU A 36 21.09 -13.85 8.49
CA GLU A 36 21.21 -14.46 9.81
C GLU A 36 19.95 -14.19 10.65
N GLU A 37 19.46 -12.95 10.63
CA GLU A 37 18.21 -12.58 11.31
C GLU A 37 17.02 -13.37 10.75
N LEU A 38 16.91 -13.47 9.42
CA LEU A 38 15.86 -14.24 8.76
C LEU A 38 15.91 -15.74 9.10
N ALA A 39 17.11 -16.31 9.20
CA ALA A 39 17.29 -17.70 9.60
C ALA A 39 16.93 -17.93 11.07
N ALA A 40 17.16 -16.93 11.93
CA ALA A 40 16.78 -16.96 13.34
C ALA A 40 15.27 -16.68 13.56
N MET A 41 14.62 -15.97 12.64
CA MET A 41 13.19 -15.69 12.70
C MET A 41 12.37 -16.97 12.46
N GLN A 42 11.55 -17.33 13.43
CA GLN A 42 10.55 -18.39 13.26
C GLN A 42 9.36 -17.86 12.45
N MET A 43 9.50 -17.89 11.13
CA MET A 43 8.44 -17.51 10.20
C MET A 43 7.32 -18.56 10.20
N GLY A 44 6.23 -18.28 10.91
CA GLY A 44 5.03 -19.11 10.91
C GLY A 44 4.16 -18.89 9.66
N ALA A 45 3.26 -19.84 9.38
CA ALA A 45 2.33 -19.76 8.24
C ALA A 45 1.48 -18.47 8.22
N GLY A 46 1.10 -17.96 9.40
CA GLY A 46 0.37 -16.70 9.50
C GLY A 46 1.16 -15.47 9.03
N MET A 47 2.47 -15.46 9.26
CA MET A 47 3.34 -14.35 8.83
C MET A 47 3.55 -14.35 7.32
N PHE A 48 3.75 -15.53 6.72
CA PHE A 48 3.80 -15.67 5.27
C PHE A 48 2.49 -15.26 4.60
N LEU A 49 1.35 -15.66 5.16
CA LEU A 49 0.05 -15.23 4.66
C LEU A 49 -0.12 -13.71 4.74
N PHE A 50 0.24 -13.10 5.86
CA PHE A 50 0.20 -11.65 6.02
C PHE A 50 1.06 -10.94 4.96
N MET A 51 2.31 -11.37 4.76
CA MET A 51 3.20 -10.81 3.74
C MET A 51 2.63 -10.97 2.33
N ALA A 52 2.11 -12.16 2.00
CA ALA A 52 1.49 -12.42 0.70
C ALA A 52 0.28 -11.50 0.45
N LEU A 53 -0.58 -11.33 1.45
CA LEU A 53 -1.74 -10.43 1.36
C LEU A 53 -1.33 -8.96 1.26
N PHE A 54 -0.30 -8.56 2.02
CA PHE A 54 0.21 -7.19 2.00
C PHE A 54 0.72 -6.79 0.60
N TRP A 55 1.19 -7.76 -0.19
CA TRP A 55 1.54 -7.57 -1.61
C TRP A 55 0.37 -7.70 -2.58
N LEU A 56 -0.45 -8.74 -2.41
CA LEU A 56 -1.53 -9.05 -3.35
C LEU A 56 -2.65 -8.02 -3.31
N ILE A 57 -2.99 -7.50 -2.13
CA ILE A 57 -4.09 -6.54 -1.98
C ILE A 57 -3.85 -5.27 -2.83
N PRO A 58 -2.67 -4.60 -2.78
CA PRO A 58 -2.36 -3.50 -3.68
C PRO A 58 -2.53 -3.84 -5.17
N LEU A 59 -2.02 -4.98 -5.63
CA LEU A 59 -2.10 -5.37 -7.04
C LEU A 59 -3.54 -5.63 -7.47
N ILE A 60 -4.32 -6.31 -6.63
CA ILE A 60 -5.75 -6.54 -6.85
C ILE A 60 -6.48 -5.20 -6.90
N MET A 61 -6.22 -4.31 -5.94
CA MET A 61 -6.86 -2.99 -5.89
C MET A 61 -6.50 -2.10 -7.07
N ALA A 62 -5.29 -2.22 -7.62
CA ALA A 62 -4.92 -1.52 -8.84
C ALA A 62 -5.81 -1.91 -10.03
N PHE A 63 -6.14 -3.20 -10.15
CA PHE A 63 -7.06 -3.70 -11.19
C PHE A 63 -8.52 -3.38 -10.88
N LEU A 64 -8.96 -3.57 -9.64
CA LEU A 64 -10.34 -3.30 -9.20
C LEU A 64 -10.69 -1.82 -9.33
N SER A 65 -9.73 -0.92 -9.11
CA SER A 65 -9.88 0.52 -9.32
C SER A 65 -10.26 0.91 -10.74
N LEU A 66 -10.03 0.03 -11.72
CA LEU A 66 -10.38 0.27 -13.13
C LEU A 66 -11.62 -0.52 -13.59
N THR A 67 -12.04 -1.54 -12.84
CA THR A 67 -13.08 -2.50 -13.26
C THR A 67 -14.35 -2.49 -12.41
N LEU A 68 -14.27 -2.13 -11.12
CA LEU A 68 -15.43 -2.07 -10.24
C LEU A 68 -16.36 -0.89 -10.56
N LYS A 69 -17.63 -1.01 -10.16
CA LYS A 69 -18.61 0.10 -10.22
C LYS A 69 -18.28 1.16 -9.17
N ASP A 70 -18.53 2.43 -9.51
CA ASP A 70 -18.08 3.62 -8.76
C ASP A 70 -18.28 3.55 -7.24
N LEU A 71 -19.44 3.11 -6.74
CA LEU A 71 -19.71 3.14 -5.31
C LEU A 71 -18.91 2.08 -4.52
N ALA A 72 -18.78 0.87 -5.05
CA ALA A 72 -18.03 -0.21 -4.41
C ALA A 72 -16.53 0.07 -4.46
N ASP A 73 -16.06 0.54 -5.60
CA ASP A 73 -14.66 0.93 -5.81
C ASP A 73 -14.23 2.03 -4.83
N ARG A 74 -15.05 3.08 -4.71
CA ARG A 74 -14.79 4.20 -3.80
C ARG A 74 -14.66 3.76 -2.35
N ARG A 75 -15.58 2.93 -1.86
CA ARG A 75 -15.56 2.47 -0.46
C ARG A 75 -14.34 1.59 -0.18
N ALA A 76 -14.03 0.66 -1.09
CA ALA A 76 -12.86 -0.20 -0.96
C ALA A 76 -11.56 0.61 -0.89
N ASN A 77 -11.39 1.59 -1.78
CA ASN A 77 -10.20 2.44 -1.79
C ASN A 77 -10.07 3.32 -0.53
N ILE A 78 -11.16 3.86 0.02
CA ILE A 78 -11.12 4.62 1.28
C ILE A 78 -10.69 3.71 2.43
N VAL A 79 -11.37 2.57 2.60
CA VAL A 79 -11.12 1.66 3.74
C VAL A 79 -9.70 1.11 3.66
N LEU A 80 -9.32 0.54 2.52
CA LEU A 80 -7.99 -0.05 2.37
C LEU A 80 -6.90 1.01 2.34
N GLY A 81 -7.14 2.18 1.75
CA GLY A 81 -6.21 3.30 1.81
C GLY A 81 -5.87 3.68 3.25
N ILE A 82 -6.88 3.85 4.10
CA ILE A 82 -6.70 4.16 5.53
C ILE A 82 -5.97 3.04 6.26
N VAL A 83 -6.39 1.77 6.07
CA VAL A 83 -5.76 0.61 6.72
C VAL A 83 -4.27 0.54 6.37
N PHE A 84 -3.92 0.65 5.08
CA PHE A 84 -2.54 0.60 4.66
C PHE A 84 -1.73 1.84 5.11
N THR A 85 -2.34 3.02 5.18
CA THR A 85 -1.68 4.20 5.77
C THR A 85 -1.30 3.95 7.22
N VAL A 86 -2.22 3.42 8.03
CA VAL A 86 -1.96 3.12 9.44
C VAL A 86 -0.87 2.06 9.59
N LEU A 87 -0.94 0.96 8.82
CA LEU A 87 0.08 -0.09 8.84
C LEU A 87 1.46 0.46 8.44
N ASN A 88 1.54 1.28 7.39
CA ASN A 88 2.80 1.89 6.95
C ASN A 88 3.35 2.91 7.95
N ILE A 89 2.50 3.60 8.72
CA ILE A 89 2.96 4.49 9.81
C ILE A 89 3.63 3.69 10.92
N PHE A 90 3.03 2.57 11.34
CA PHE A 90 3.66 1.70 12.33
C PHE A 90 5.00 1.16 11.81
N HIS A 91 5.03 0.71 10.56
CA HIS A 91 6.24 0.21 9.91
C HIS A 91 7.32 1.30 9.77
N LEU A 92 6.93 2.56 9.51
CA LEU A 92 7.85 3.69 9.46
C LEU A 92 8.46 3.98 10.83
N ALA A 93 7.68 3.85 11.91
CA ALA A 93 8.17 4.09 13.27
C ALA A 93 9.29 3.12 13.67
N GLU A 94 9.22 1.87 13.23
CA GLU A 94 10.28 0.87 13.43
C GLU A 94 11.59 1.30 12.75
N HIS A 95 11.52 1.77 11.51
CA HIS A 95 12.70 2.22 10.76
C HIS A 95 13.29 3.54 11.28
N LEU A 96 12.44 4.43 11.81
CA LEU A 96 12.90 5.64 12.51
C LEU A 96 13.70 5.29 13.76
N ALA A 97 13.30 4.24 14.49
CA ALA A 97 14.03 3.77 15.67
C ALA A 97 15.41 3.18 15.31
N GLN A 98 15.54 2.60 14.12
CA GLN A 98 16.79 2.02 13.61
C GLN A 98 17.65 3.00 12.78
N ALA A 99 17.18 4.24 12.55
CA ALA A 99 17.84 5.27 11.76
C ALA A 99 18.21 4.86 10.32
N SER A 100 17.45 3.95 9.70
CA SER A 100 17.69 3.46 8.35
C SER A 100 17.16 4.44 7.29
N VAL A 101 18.02 5.39 6.87
CA VAL A 101 17.61 6.54 6.02
C VAL A 101 16.96 6.10 4.71
N HIS A 102 17.50 5.10 4.01
CA HIS A 102 16.93 4.61 2.75
C HIS A 102 15.55 3.99 2.97
N GLN A 103 15.37 3.22 4.04
CA GLN A 103 14.08 2.62 4.35
C GLN A 103 13.05 3.64 4.80
N ILE A 104 13.45 4.66 5.58
CA ILE A 104 12.58 5.78 5.97
C ILE A 104 12.03 6.48 4.73
N LEU A 105 12.85 6.70 3.69
CA LEU A 105 12.39 7.31 2.45
C LEU A 105 11.37 6.43 1.70
N ILE A 106 11.66 5.13 1.57
CA ILE A 106 10.78 4.21 0.85
C ILE A 106 9.47 4.03 1.61
N ILE A 107 9.52 3.65 2.88
CA ILE A 107 8.31 3.44 3.70
C ILE A 107 7.57 4.76 3.92
N GLY A 108 8.26 5.88 4.10
CA GLY A 108 7.63 7.20 4.17
C GLY A 108 6.81 7.53 2.91
N SER A 109 7.34 7.18 1.73
CA SER A 109 6.59 7.36 0.48
C SER A 109 5.30 6.51 0.43
N THR A 110 5.32 5.31 1.00
CA THR A 110 4.13 4.43 1.07
C THR A 110 3.02 4.99 1.97
N VAL A 111 3.37 5.67 3.05
CA VAL A 111 2.41 6.40 3.92
C VAL A 111 1.70 7.48 3.10
N VAL A 112 2.46 8.30 2.39
CA VAL A 112 1.91 9.39 1.55
C VAL A 112 1.00 8.83 0.46
N VAL A 113 1.45 7.78 -0.24
CA VAL A 113 0.72 7.18 -1.36
C VAL A 113 -0.61 6.57 -0.92
N THR A 114 -0.63 5.85 0.20
CA THR A 114 -1.86 5.24 0.73
C THR A 114 -2.83 6.28 1.27
N ALA A 115 -2.32 7.37 1.87
CA ALA A 115 -3.14 8.51 2.28
C ALA A 115 -3.76 9.23 1.07
N LEU A 116 -2.99 9.38 -0.02
CA LEU A 116 -3.49 9.94 -1.28
C LEU A 116 -4.57 9.07 -1.92
N ILE A 117 -4.47 7.74 -1.85
CA ILE A 117 -5.52 6.82 -2.30
C ILE A 117 -6.83 7.11 -1.56
N ALA A 118 -6.79 7.13 -0.23
CA ALA A 118 -7.96 7.41 0.59
C ALA A 118 -8.54 8.80 0.30
N TRP A 119 -7.69 9.81 0.16
CA TRP A 119 -8.08 11.18 -0.15
C TRP A 119 -8.75 11.31 -1.53
N TYR A 120 -8.15 10.72 -2.57
CA TYR A 120 -8.70 10.75 -3.92
C TYR A 120 -10.02 10.00 -4.02
N ALA A 121 -10.13 8.84 -3.36
CA ALA A 121 -11.40 8.13 -3.28
C ALA A 121 -12.46 8.92 -2.49
N TRP A 122 -12.07 9.64 -1.44
CA TRP A 122 -12.99 10.50 -0.69
C TRP A 122 -13.55 11.65 -1.52
N LYS A 123 -12.67 12.36 -2.25
CA LYS A 123 -13.00 13.51 -3.10
C LYS A 123 -13.80 13.17 -4.37
N TRP A 124 -13.96 11.89 -4.67
CA TRP A 124 -14.72 11.41 -5.81
C TRP A 124 -16.20 11.90 -5.77
N PRO A 125 -16.72 12.54 -6.84
CA PRO A 125 -18.10 13.00 -6.92
C PRO A 125 -19.10 11.85 -6.76
N LYS A 126 -20.04 11.94 -5.82
CA LYS A 126 -21.06 10.89 -5.66
C LYS A 126 -21.78 10.70 -7.01
N PRO A 127 -22.04 9.45 -7.46
CA PRO A 127 -22.96 9.24 -8.58
C PRO A 127 -24.25 9.99 -8.25
N GLU A 128 -24.69 10.88 -9.15
CA GLU A 128 -26.04 11.41 -9.09
C GLU A 128 -26.96 10.21 -8.98
N ALA A 129 -27.79 10.19 -7.94
CA ALA A 129 -28.78 9.14 -7.79
C ALA A 129 -29.66 9.21 -9.03
N GLU A 130 -29.54 8.23 -9.93
CA GLU A 130 -30.52 8.02 -10.99
C GLU A 130 -31.87 7.81 -10.29
N SER A 131 -32.67 8.87 -10.26
CA SER A 131 -34.08 8.87 -9.85
C SER A 131 -34.96 8.88 -11.09
#